data_AF-A0A484ZV54-F1
#
_entry.id   AF-A0A484ZV54-F1
#
_cell.length_a   1.000
_cell.length_b   1.000
_cell.length_c   1.000
_cell.angle_alpha   90.00
_cell.angle_beta   90.00
_cell.angle_gamma   90.00
#
_symmetry.space_group_name_H-M   'P 1'
#
loop_
_entity.id
_entity.type
_entity.pdbx_description
1 polymer ?
#
loop_
_entity_poly.entity_id
_entity_poly.type
_entity_poly.pdbx_seq_one_letter_code
_entity_poly.pdbx_strand_id
1 'polypeptide(L)'
;MSINTSLNRNIFYLALVQGSSFILPLLTFPYLVRILGPEYFGILGFCQASMQYLVLLTDYGFNWTATQQVAKYREDRGELTNIFWSVIFSKLLLAVLAFILLLVVCFFVTKYQQLWMVLLAFSPMVLGNVIYPIWFFSGGRKNEVDYTLQY
;
A
#
# COMPACT_ATOMS: atom_id res chain seq x y z
N MET A 1 24.28 -30.12 13.44
CA MET A 1 23.61 -28.80 13.44
C MET A 1 23.98 -28.11 12.12
N SER A 2 23.28 -28.41 11.02
CA SER A 2 23.58 -27.76 9.74
C SER A 2 22.96 -26.36 9.77
N ILE A 3 23.81 -25.35 9.76
CA ILE A 3 23.37 -23.96 9.69
C ILE A 3 22.72 -23.79 8.32
N ASN A 4 21.41 -23.57 8.33
CA ASN A 4 20.55 -23.58 7.15
C ASN A 4 20.89 -22.36 6.26
N THR A 5 21.74 -22.56 5.25
CA THR A 5 22.18 -21.53 4.30
C THR A 5 21.02 -20.85 3.57
N SER A 6 19.84 -21.47 3.52
CA SER A 6 18.64 -20.87 2.93
C SER A 6 18.03 -19.75 3.79
N LEU A 7 18.11 -19.86 5.13
CA LEU A 7 17.56 -18.88 6.07
C LEU A 7 18.43 -17.61 6.11
N ASN A 8 19.75 -17.77 6.27
CA ASN A 8 20.69 -16.64 6.24
C ASN A 8 20.65 -15.90 4.89
N ARG A 9 20.50 -16.65 3.79
CA ARG A 9 20.36 -16.08 2.45
C ARG A 9 19.04 -15.29 2.29
N ASN A 10 17.93 -15.81 2.80
CA ASN A 10 16.64 -15.10 2.76
C ASN A 10 16.67 -13.84 3.62
N ILE A 11 17.23 -13.91 4.82
CA ILE A 11 17.44 -12.73 5.69
C ILE A 11 18.32 -11.70 5.00
N PHE A 12 19.41 -12.12 4.34
CA PHE A 12 20.27 -11.21 3.58
C PHE A 12 19.55 -10.56 2.40
N TYR A 13 18.76 -11.32 1.63
CA TYR A 13 17.94 -10.76 0.55
C TYR A 13 16.88 -9.79 1.06
N LEU A 14 16.19 -10.12 2.16
CA LEU A 14 15.22 -9.23 2.80
C LEU A 14 15.89 -7.96 3.32
N ALA A 15 17.07 -8.08 3.95
CA ALA A 15 17.85 -6.94 4.42
C ALA A 15 18.30 -6.05 3.25
N LEU A 16 18.71 -6.62 2.12
CA LEU A 16 19.05 -5.85 0.91
C LEU A 16 17.83 -5.15 0.32
N VAL A 17 16.69 -5.82 0.20
CA VAL A 17 15.45 -5.24 -0.32
C VAL A 17 14.96 -4.09 0.58
N GLN A 18 14.91 -4.32 1.91
CA GLN A 18 14.48 -3.30 2.86
C GLN A 18 15.50 -2.16 2.95
N GLY A 19 16.79 -2.48 3.01
CA GLY A 19 17.87 -1.50 2.99
C GLY A 19 17.80 -0.60 1.76
N SER A 20 17.61 -1.17 0.58
CA SER A 20 17.45 -0.41 -0.67
C SER A 20 16.21 0.50 -0.62
N SER A 21 15.11 0.02 -0.03
CA SER A 21 13.88 0.80 0.12
C SER A 21 14.04 2.03 1.01
N PHE A 22 15.05 2.06 1.90
CA PHE A 22 15.39 3.24 2.72
C PHE A 22 16.54 4.06 2.14
N ILE A 23 17.58 3.41 1.62
CA ILE A 23 18.77 4.07 1.04
C ILE A 23 18.40 4.86 -0.22
N LEU A 24 17.53 4.30 -1.07
CA LEU A 24 17.09 4.98 -2.29
C LEU A 24 16.41 6.33 -1.98
N PRO A 25 15.34 6.42 -1.15
CA PRO A 25 14.77 7.70 -0.75
C PRO A 25 15.78 8.65 -0.12
N LEU A 26 16.71 8.14 0.70
CA LEU A 26 17.72 8.97 1.36
C LEU A 26 18.69 9.61 0.36
N LEU A 27 19.03 8.92 -0.74
CA LEU A 27 19.85 9.47 -1.82
C LEU A 27 19.04 10.35 -2.78
N THR A 28 17.80 9.97 -3.06
CA THR A 28 16.89 10.73 -3.93
C THR A 28 16.48 12.05 -3.27
N PHE A 29 16.38 12.10 -1.94
CA PHE A 29 16.02 13.30 -1.17
C PHE A 29 16.93 14.51 -1.46
N PRO A 30 18.26 14.46 -1.26
CA PRO A 30 19.14 15.60 -1.54
C PRO A 30 19.18 15.95 -3.04
N TYR A 31 18.99 14.97 -3.92
CA TYR A 31 18.92 15.19 -5.36
C TYR A 31 17.66 15.98 -5.75
N LEU A 32 16.49 15.54 -5.27
CA LEU A 32 15.21 16.22 -5.51
C LEU A 32 15.21 17.63 -4.92
N VAL A 33 15.70 17.81 -3.69
CA VAL A 33 15.76 19.13 -3.04
C VAL A 33 16.68 20.09 -3.81
N ARG A 34 17.79 19.60 -4.39
CA ARG A 34 18.70 20.43 -5.20
C ARG A 34 18.11 20.85 -6.55
N ILE A 35 17.38 19.96 -7.21
CA ILE A 35 16.85 20.21 -8.56
C ILE A 35 15.54 20.97 -8.53
N LEU A 36 14.60 20.54 -7.68
CA LEU A 36 13.30 21.17 -7.57
C LEU A 36 13.35 22.40 -6.66
N GLY A 37 14.34 22.51 -5.78
CA GLY A 37 14.33 23.50 -4.72
C GLY A 37 13.36 23.14 -3.59
N PRO A 38 13.52 23.76 -2.41
CA PRO A 38 12.72 23.44 -1.23
C PRO A 38 11.22 23.74 -1.39
N GLU A 39 10.86 24.73 -2.22
CA GLU A 39 9.47 25.14 -2.45
C GLU A 39 8.65 24.06 -3.18
N TYR A 40 9.13 23.61 -4.34
CA TYR A 40 8.45 22.58 -5.13
C TYR A 40 8.52 21.19 -4.49
N PHE A 41 9.61 20.89 -3.76
CA PHE A 41 9.71 19.64 -3.00
C PHE A 41 8.67 19.56 -1.88
N GLY A 42 8.42 20.67 -1.17
CA GLY A 42 7.37 20.74 -0.14
C GLY A 42 5.96 20.50 -0.72
N ILE A 43 5.71 21.04 -1.91
CA ILE A 43 4.46 20.82 -2.65
C ILE A 43 4.29 19.34 -3.03
N LEU A 44 5.33 18.70 -3.57
CA LEU A 44 5.28 17.28 -3.92
C LEU A 44 5.04 16.41 -2.68
N GLY A 45 5.78 16.65 -1.60
CA GLY A 45 5.61 15.93 -0.34
C GLY A 45 4.20 16.09 0.23
N PHE A 46 3.61 17.28 0.09
CA PHE A 46 2.23 17.55 0.51
C PHE A 46 1.19 16.80 -0.34
N CYS A 47 1.34 16.80 -1.68
CA CYS A 47 0.49 16.01 -2.57
C CYS A 47 0.61 14.51 -2.29
N GLN A 48 1.83 14.01 -2.11
CA GLN A 48 2.10 12.61 -1.78
C GLN A 48 1.48 12.23 -0.44
N ALA A 49 1.66 13.04 0.61
CA ALA A 49 1.05 12.78 1.92
C ALA A 49 -0.49 12.78 1.84
N SER A 50 -1.07 13.72 1.10
CA SER A 50 -2.53 13.77 0.86
C SER A 50 -3.03 12.47 0.23
N MET A 51 -2.33 11.97 -0.80
CA MET A 51 -2.67 10.72 -1.47
C MET A 51 -2.50 9.51 -0.56
N GLN A 52 -1.50 9.51 0.33
CA GLN A 52 -1.34 8.44 1.32
C GLN A 52 -2.45 8.40 2.36
N TYR A 53 -3.04 9.53 2.74
CA TYR A 53 -4.26 9.51 3.55
C TYR A 53 -5.43 8.86 2.81
N LEU A 54 -5.58 9.10 1.51
CA LEU A 54 -6.60 8.44 0.70
C LEU A 54 -6.35 6.94 0.58
N VAL A 55 -5.10 6.52 0.36
CA VAL A 55 -4.71 5.10 0.34
C VAL A 55 -5.05 4.43 1.68
N LEU A 56 -4.73 5.08 2.80
CA LEU A 56 -5.04 4.57 4.13
C LEU A 56 -6.55 4.45 4.37
N LEU A 57 -7.32 5.40 3.84
CA LEU A 57 -8.78 5.35 3.85
C LEU A 57 -9.32 4.19 3.00
N THR A 58 -8.76 3.92 1.82
CA THR A 58 -9.19 2.80 0.96
C THR A 58 -8.79 1.43 1.51
N ASP A 59 -7.70 1.36 2.29
CA ASP A 59 -7.26 0.12 2.92
C ASP A 59 -8.04 -0.22 4.21
N TYR A 60 -8.81 0.72 4.76
CA TYR A 60 -9.70 0.66 5.95
C TYR A 60 -9.68 -0.66 6.76
N GLY A 61 -8.53 -1.02 7.34
CA GLY A 61 -8.38 -2.25 8.13
C GLY A 61 -8.61 -3.57 7.38
N PHE A 62 -8.88 -3.57 6.07
CA PHE A 62 -9.06 -4.79 5.26
C PHE A 62 -7.81 -5.67 5.28
N ASN A 63 -6.63 -5.05 5.34
CA ASN A 63 -5.36 -5.77 5.51
C ASN A 63 -5.31 -6.62 6.79
N TRP A 64 -6.15 -6.35 7.78
CA TRP A 64 -6.31 -7.20 8.98
C TRP A 64 -7.53 -8.11 8.86
N THR A 65 -8.71 -7.54 8.66
CA THR A 65 -9.99 -8.28 8.69
C THR A 65 -10.11 -9.28 7.54
N ALA A 66 -9.79 -8.87 6.31
CA ALA A 66 -9.88 -9.74 5.14
C ALA A 66 -8.79 -10.82 5.18
N THR A 67 -7.58 -10.47 5.60
CA THR A 67 -6.48 -11.43 5.81
C THR A 67 -6.88 -12.54 6.78
N GLN A 68 -7.55 -12.20 7.88
CA GLN A 68 -8.02 -13.18 8.87
C GLN A 68 -9.13 -14.09 8.31
N GLN A 69 -10.08 -13.53 7.55
CA GLN A 69 -11.15 -14.29 6.92
C GLN A 69 -10.62 -15.26 5.85
N VAL A 70 -9.69 -14.82 5.01
CA VAL A 70 -9.00 -15.65 4.01
C VAL A 70 -8.26 -16.81 4.68
N ALA A 71 -7.56 -16.55 5.79
CA ALA A 71 -6.84 -17.60 6.53
C ALA A 71 -7.80 -18.64 7.13
N LYS A 72 -9.01 -18.24 7.54
CA LYS A 72 -10.01 -19.11 8.18
C LYS A 72 -10.79 -19.98 7.19
N TYR A 73 -11.13 -19.46 6.01
CA TYR A 73 -12.01 -20.12 5.03
C TYR A 73 -11.25 -20.61 3.77
N ARG A 74 -9.94 -20.86 3.88
CA ARG A 74 -9.09 -21.23 2.73
C ARG A 74 -9.51 -22.52 2.02
N GLU A 75 -10.04 -23.49 2.76
CA GLU A 75 -10.44 -24.80 2.20
C GLU A 75 -11.73 -24.72 1.39
N ASP A 76 -12.58 -23.72 1.67
CA ASP A 76 -13.82 -23.50 0.94
C ASP A 76 -13.62 -22.46 -0.17
N ARG A 77 -13.52 -22.95 -1.41
CA ARG A 77 -13.35 -22.08 -2.58
C ARG A 77 -14.53 -21.14 -2.82
N GLY A 78 -15.74 -21.53 -2.40
CA GLY A 78 -16.96 -20.73 -2.55
C GLY A 78 -16.91 -19.51 -1.65
N GLU A 79 -16.68 -19.74 -0.36
CA GLU A 79 -16.57 -18.66 0.64
C GLU A 79 -15.36 -17.75 0.36
N LEU A 80 -14.22 -18.31 -0.06
CA LEU A 80 -13.04 -17.52 -0.40
C LEU A 80 -13.30 -16.54 -1.55
N THR A 81 -14.03 -16.98 -2.57
CA THR A 81 -14.40 -16.15 -3.71
C THR A 81 -15.39 -15.07 -3.30
N ASN A 82 -16.36 -15.39 -2.43
CA ASN A 82 -17.31 -14.43 -1.90
C ASN A 82 -16.62 -13.32 -1.07
N ILE A 83 -15.68 -13.70 -0.18
CA ILE A 83 -14.85 -12.75 0.57
C ILE A 83 -14.05 -11.87 -0.39
N PHE A 84 -13.47 -12.46 -1.44
CA PHE A 84 -12.68 -11.70 -2.41
C PHE A 84 -13.49 -10.61 -3.11
N TRP A 85 -14.65 -10.97 -3.67
CA TRP A 85 -15.50 -10.00 -4.35
C TRP A 85 -16.09 -8.96 -3.39
N SER A 86 -16.46 -9.37 -2.17
CA SER A 86 -16.95 -8.45 -1.14
C SER A 86 -15.92 -7.39 -0.76
N VAL A 87 -14.66 -7.79 -0.56
CA VAL A 87 -13.57 -6.87 -0.21
C VAL A 87 -13.20 -5.96 -1.39
N ILE A 88 -13.11 -6.50 -2.61
CA ILE A 88 -12.83 -5.69 -3.80
C ILE A 88 -13.93 -4.66 -4.04
N PHE A 89 -15.20 -5.05 -3.93
CA PHE A 89 -16.32 -4.13 -4.10
C PHE A 89 -16.31 -3.03 -3.03
N SER A 90 -16.03 -3.40 -1.77
CA SER A 90 -15.89 -2.44 -0.66
C SER A 90 -14.74 -1.46 -0.90
N LYS A 91 -13.58 -1.96 -1.32
CA LYS A 91 -12.41 -1.12 -1.68
C LYS A 91 -12.73 -0.19 -2.85
N LEU A 92 -13.46 -0.66 -3.85
CA LEU A 92 -13.85 0.14 -5.01
C LEU A 92 -14.81 1.26 -4.60
N LEU A 93 -15.79 0.97 -3.73
CA LEU A 93 -16.70 1.98 -3.18
C LEU A 93 -15.93 3.04 -2.37
N LEU A 94 -14.99 2.61 -1.51
CA LEU A 94 -14.13 3.53 -0.75
C LEU A 94 -13.21 4.35 -1.66
N ALA A 95 -12.70 3.78 -2.75
CA ALA A 95 -11.91 4.51 -3.72
C ALA A 95 -12.72 5.61 -4.40
N VAL A 96 -13.97 5.32 -4.79
CA VAL A 96 -14.89 6.34 -5.33
C VAL A 96 -15.13 7.45 -4.29
N LEU A 97 -15.39 7.11 -3.03
CA LEU A 97 -15.53 8.10 -1.96
C LEU A 97 -14.25 8.93 -1.75
N ALA A 98 -13.08 8.30 -1.82
CA ALA A 98 -11.78 8.97 -1.71
C ALA A 98 -11.56 9.97 -2.86
N PHE A 99 -11.92 9.59 -4.09
CA PHE A 99 -11.86 10.50 -5.24
C PHE A 99 -12.86 11.66 -5.13
N ILE A 100 -14.09 11.40 -4.65
CA ILE A 100 -15.06 12.48 -4.38
C ILE A 100 -14.51 13.44 -3.34
N LEU A 101 -13.93 12.93 -2.25
CA LEU A 101 -13.32 13.76 -1.21
C LEU A 101 -12.16 14.59 -1.77
N LEU A 102 -11.30 14.00 -2.61
CA LEU A 102 -10.23 14.70 -3.30
C LEU A 102 -10.77 15.85 -4.18
N LEU A 103 -11.84 15.61 -4.94
CA LEU A 103 -12.48 16.62 -5.77
C LEU A 103 -13.04 17.76 -4.91
N VAL A 104 -13.74 17.45 -3.83
CA VAL A 104 -14.25 18.45 -2.87
C VAL A 104 -13.11 19.30 -2.33
N VAL A 105 -12.03 18.68 -1.85
CA VAL A 105 -10.84 19.41 -1.35
C VAL A 105 -10.23 20.29 -2.43
N CYS A 106 -10.17 19.82 -3.67
CA CYS A 106 -9.68 20.61 -4.81
C CYS A 106 -10.54 21.85 -5.09
N PHE A 107 -11.86 21.76 -4.90
CA PHE A 107 -12.76 22.91 -5.05
C PHE A 107 -12.61 23.94 -3.92
N PHE A 108 -12.45 23.51 -2.67
CA PHE A 108 -12.32 24.42 -1.53
C PHE A 108 -10.94 25.06 -1.39
N VAL A 109 -9.88 24.37 -1.84
CA VAL A 109 -8.51 24.83 -1.67
C VAL A 109 -7.93 25.29 -3.00
N THR A 110 -7.83 26.60 -3.20
CA THR A 110 -7.32 27.24 -4.44
C THR A 110 -5.89 26.80 -4.78
N LYS A 111 -5.08 26.45 -3.77
CA LYS A 111 -3.74 25.86 -3.98
C LYS A 111 -3.79 24.47 -4.63
N TYR A 112 -4.79 23.64 -4.34
CA TYR A 112 -4.94 22.33 -5.00
C TYR A 112 -5.35 22.48 -6.47
N GLN A 113 -6.07 23.55 -6.83
CA GLN A 113 -6.46 23.82 -8.22
C GLN A 113 -5.22 24.07 -9.11
N GLN A 114 -4.21 24.78 -8.61
CA GLN A 114 -2.96 24.98 -9.35
C GLN A 114 -2.13 23.68 -9.46
N LEU A 115 -2.33 22.74 -8.53
CA LEU A 115 -1.57 21.49 -8.42
C LEU A 115 -2.31 20.29 -9.02
N TRP A 116 -3.41 20.52 -9.75
CA TRP A 116 -4.28 19.46 -10.26
C TRP A 116 -3.54 18.42 -11.11
N MET A 117 -2.56 18.84 -11.92
CA MET A 117 -1.74 17.93 -12.74
C MET A 117 -0.89 16.99 -11.88
N VAL A 118 -0.31 17.52 -10.79
CA VAL A 118 0.50 16.75 -9.85
C VAL A 118 -0.37 15.75 -9.11
N LEU A 119 -1.54 16.18 -8.63
CA LEU A 119 -2.50 15.29 -7.96
C LEU A 119 -2.99 14.18 -8.89
N LEU A 120 -3.27 14.51 -10.16
CA LEU A 120 -3.65 13.51 -11.16
C LEU A 120 -2.51 12.52 -11.41
N ALA A 121 -1.25 12.96 -11.42
CA ALA A 121 -0.11 12.07 -11.54
C ALA A 121 0.05 11.09 -10.36
N PHE A 122 -0.41 11.46 -9.15
CA PHE A 122 -0.40 10.59 -7.98
C PHE A 122 -1.66 9.73 -7.83
N SER A 123 -2.74 10.02 -8.55
CA SER A 123 -3.98 9.21 -8.54
C SER A 123 -3.79 7.71 -8.82
N PRO A 124 -2.82 7.26 -9.65
CA PRO A 124 -2.55 5.84 -9.83
C PRO A 124 -2.10 5.12 -8.54
N MET A 125 -1.59 5.83 -7.53
CA MET A 125 -1.23 5.19 -6.25
C MET A 125 -2.46 4.59 -5.55
N VAL A 126 -3.56 5.34 -5.51
CA VAL A 126 -4.83 4.88 -4.89
C VAL A 126 -5.41 3.72 -5.70
N LEU A 127 -5.44 3.85 -7.03
CA LEU A 127 -5.92 2.78 -7.91
C LEU A 127 -5.06 1.51 -7.80
N GLY A 128 -3.74 1.65 -7.76
CA GLY A 128 -2.81 0.54 -7.59
C GLY A 128 -3.02 -0.20 -6.27
N ASN A 129 -3.29 0.52 -5.18
CA ASN A 129 -3.60 -0.09 -3.88
C ASN A 129 -4.92 -0.90 -3.89
N VAL A 130 -5.92 -0.44 -4.66
CA VAL A 130 -7.20 -1.15 -4.80
C VAL A 130 -7.03 -2.40 -5.67
N ILE A 131 -6.29 -2.28 -6.78
CA ILE A 131 -6.08 -3.35 -7.76
C ILE A 131 -5.14 -4.45 -7.23
N TYR A 132 -4.19 -4.10 -6.36
CA TYR A 132 -3.23 -5.06 -5.80
C TYR A 132 -3.62 -5.46 -4.35
N PRO A 133 -4.47 -6.50 -4.17
CA PRO A 133 -4.91 -6.95 -2.85
C PRO A 133 -3.80 -7.69 -2.11
N ILE A 134 -2.92 -6.93 -1.44
CA ILE A 134 -1.82 -7.48 -0.62
C ILE A 134 -2.37 -8.46 0.45
N TRP A 135 -3.52 -8.14 1.04
CA TRP A 135 -4.22 -8.96 2.04
C TRP A 135 -4.51 -10.40 1.58
N PHE A 136 -4.81 -10.60 0.30
CA PHE A 136 -5.10 -11.92 -0.25
C PHE A 136 -3.85 -12.83 -0.21
N PHE A 137 -2.69 -12.28 -0.56
CA PHE A 137 -1.41 -12.97 -0.49
C PHE A 137 -0.93 -13.15 0.96
N SER A 138 -1.13 -12.13 1.81
CA SER A 138 -0.75 -12.20 3.23
C SER A 138 -1.55 -13.24 4.02
N GLY A 139 -2.84 -13.41 3.72
CA GLY A 139 -3.70 -14.40 4.38
C GLY A 139 -3.26 -15.83 4.12
N GLY A 140 -2.76 -16.12 2.91
CA GLY A 140 -2.25 -17.45 2.56
C GLY A 140 -0.95 -17.83 3.28
N ARG A 141 -0.16 -16.84 3.74
CA ARG A 141 1.19 -17.02 4.26
C ARG A 141 1.28 -17.06 5.80
N LYS A 142 0.27 -16.54 6.51
CA LYS A 142 0.25 -16.46 7.97
C LYS A 142 0.27 -17.84 8.66
N ASN A 143 -0.35 -18.85 8.06
CA ASN A 143 -0.42 -20.17 8.69
C ASN A 143 0.78 -21.07 8.35
N GLU A 144 1.57 -20.80 7.30
CA GLU A 144 2.80 -21.56 7.00
C GLU A 144 3.80 -21.48 8.17
N VAL A 145 3.78 -20.36 8.90
CA VAL A 145 4.58 -20.11 10.11
C VAL A 145 3.94 -20.76 11.35
N ASP A 146 2.60 -20.76 11.47
CA ASP A 146 1.93 -21.44 12.60
C ASP A 146 2.06 -22.97 12.53
N TYR A 147 2.04 -23.57 11.33
CA TYR A 147 2.28 -25.01 11.16
C TYR A 147 3.73 -25.42 11.44
N THR A 148 4.70 -24.50 11.36
CA THR A 148 6.11 -24.77 11.72
C THR A 148 6.41 -24.59 13.21
N LEU A 149 5.48 -24.03 14.00
CA LEU A 149 5.63 -23.84 15.44
C LEU A 149 4.83 -24.87 16.28
N GLN A 150 4.04 -25.74 15.62
CA GLN A 150 3.30 -26.83 16.26
C GLN A 150 3.95 -28.22 16.09
N TYR A 151 5.14 -28.30 15.48
CA TYR A 151 6.01 -29.48 15.41
C TYR A 151 7.45 -29.10 15.80
#